data_AF-A0A446AY42-F1
#
_entry.id   AF-A0A446AY42-F1
#
_cell.length_a   1.000
_cell.length_b   1.000
_cell.length_c   1.000
_cell.angle_alpha   90.00
_cell.angle_beta   90.00
_cell.angle_gamma   90.00
#
_symmetry.space_group_name_H-M   'P 1'
#
loop_
_entity.id
_entity.type
_entity.pdbx_description
1 polymer ?
#
loop_
_entity_poly.entity_id
_entity_poly.type
_entity_poly.pdbx_seq_one_letter_code
_entity_poly.pdbx_strand_id
1 'polypeptide(L)'
;MSATRKAYRAAILHSIADPAEVGVEASYQYFEDGLLLIDNGKISALGDARDLLPTLAADIEVEHYQDALITPGFIDTHIHFPQTGMIGSYGEQLLDWLNTYTFPCEKQFADKAHADKVAKIFVEELLRNGTTTALVFGSVHPESVNAFFEEAERLDLRMIAGKVMMDRNAPDYLTDTAESGYIESKALIERWHGKGRLHYAVTPRFAPTSTPEQLTLAGQLLGEYPDLYMHTHLSENLKEIDWVKELFPERKGYLDVYDHFKLLGQRSVFAHGVHLCDDECQRLAETGSAVAFCPTSNLFLGSGLFNLPQAEKFKVKVGLGTDVGAGTSFSLLNTLNEAYKVMQLQGARLSPFKSLYLATLGGARALSLDDRIGSLQPGNDADFLVLDYKATALMDYRIQQSSSIDETLFVLMTLGDDRTVRQTFAAGRCVHQR
;
A
#
# COMPACT_ATOMS: atom_id res chain seq x y z
N MET A 1 20.96 -23.97 -8.26
CA MET A 1 20.89 -23.10 -7.06
C MET A 1 20.46 -24.00 -5.92
N SER A 2 21.19 -24.01 -4.80
CA SER A 2 20.79 -24.81 -3.63
C SER A 2 19.40 -24.37 -3.19
N ALA A 3 18.46 -25.31 -3.01
CA ALA A 3 17.15 -24.98 -2.46
C ALA A 3 17.36 -24.34 -1.08
N THR A 4 16.94 -23.09 -0.89
CA THR A 4 17.07 -22.39 0.39
C THR A 4 15.84 -22.68 1.23
N ARG A 5 15.77 -23.88 1.78
CA ARG A 5 14.75 -24.24 2.78
C ARG A 5 15.15 -23.64 4.13
N LYS A 6 14.23 -22.93 4.76
CA LYS A 6 14.42 -22.33 6.09
C LYS A 6 13.14 -22.43 6.89
N ALA A 7 13.27 -22.61 8.20
CA ALA A 7 12.14 -22.59 9.11
C ALA A 7 12.29 -21.43 10.10
N TYR A 8 11.18 -20.75 10.38
CA TYR A 8 11.11 -19.65 11.33
C TYR A 8 10.11 -19.98 12.42
N ARG A 9 10.53 -19.86 13.68
CA ARG A 9 9.71 -20.16 14.85
C ARG A 9 9.47 -18.89 15.66
N ALA A 10 8.22 -18.60 15.98
CA ALA A 10 7.80 -17.47 16.82
C ALA A 10 6.30 -17.63 17.17
N ALA A 11 5.73 -16.66 17.89
CA ALA A 11 4.29 -16.44 17.77
C ALA A 11 3.98 -16.00 16.32
N ILE A 12 2.92 -16.52 15.71
CA ILE A 12 2.58 -16.23 14.30
C ILE A 12 1.09 -15.86 14.21
N LEU A 13 0.79 -14.71 13.59
CA LEU A 13 -0.57 -14.24 13.36
C LEU A 13 -0.74 -13.74 11.92
N HIS A 14 -1.79 -14.22 11.25
CA HIS A 14 -2.17 -13.71 9.94
C HIS A 14 -3.69 -13.76 9.71
N SER A 15 -4.16 -12.89 8.83
CA SER A 15 -5.56 -12.87 8.39
C SER A 15 -5.83 -13.94 7.33
N ILE A 16 -7.01 -14.55 7.39
CA ILE A 16 -7.52 -15.52 6.39
C ILE A 16 -8.82 -15.06 5.72
N ALA A 17 -9.50 -14.06 6.27
CA ALA A 17 -10.70 -13.45 5.72
C ALA A 17 -10.94 -12.05 6.32
N ASP A 18 -11.90 -11.31 5.78
CA ASP A 18 -12.30 -10.02 6.34
C ASP A 18 -13.16 -10.22 7.60
N PRO A 19 -12.77 -9.69 8.78
CA PRO A 19 -13.57 -9.78 9.99
C PRO A 19 -14.99 -9.20 9.86
N ALA A 20 -15.21 -8.22 8.97
CA ALA A 20 -16.53 -7.65 8.72
C ALA A 20 -17.47 -8.62 7.97
N GLU A 21 -16.90 -9.58 7.22
CA GLU A 21 -17.67 -10.56 6.44
C GLU A 21 -17.93 -11.86 7.21
N VAL A 22 -16.91 -12.35 7.94
CA VAL A 22 -16.96 -13.68 8.58
C VAL A 22 -16.98 -13.65 10.11
N GLY A 23 -16.85 -12.47 10.70
CA GLY A 23 -16.65 -12.30 12.14
C GLY A 23 -15.20 -12.56 12.57
N VAL A 24 -14.84 -12.11 13.78
CA VAL A 24 -13.45 -12.11 14.25
C VAL A 24 -12.84 -13.51 14.30
N GLU A 25 -13.49 -14.48 14.94
CA GLU A 25 -12.91 -15.83 15.14
C GLU A 25 -12.62 -16.59 13.84
N ALA A 26 -13.35 -16.30 12.76
CA ALA A 26 -13.15 -16.94 11.47
C ALA A 26 -12.21 -16.15 10.53
N SER A 27 -11.67 -15.02 11.00
CA SER A 27 -10.91 -14.07 10.17
C SER A 27 -9.40 -14.19 10.28
N TYR A 28 -8.87 -14.92 11.26
CA TYR A 28 -7.43 -15.05 11.51
C TYR A 28 -7.03 -16.47 11.93
N GLN A 29 -5.73 -16.74 11.85
CA GLN A 29 -5.11 -17.87 12.55
C GLN A 29 -3.98 -17.35 13.41
N TYR A 30 -3.93 -17.83 14.66
CA TYR A 30 -2.89 -17.51 15.63
C TYR A 30 -2.24 -18.79 16.14
N PHE A 31 -0.91 -18.83 16.11
CA PHE A 31 -0.08 -19.87 16.69
C PHE A 31 0.81 -19.22 17.74
N GLU A 32 0.59 -19.52 19.02
CA GLU A 32 1.41 -18.95 20.11
C GLU A 32 2.88 -19.41 20.01
N ASP A 33 3.08 -20.65 19.58
CA ASP A 33 4.38 -21.23 19.23
C ASP A 33 4.26 -21.88 17.84
N GLY A 34 4.34 -21.04 16.81
CA GLY A 34 4.18 -21.43 15.41
C GLY A 34 5.50 -21.68 14.70
N LEU A 35 5.43 -22.41 13.59
CA LEU A 35 6.53 -22.66 12.67
C LEU A 35 6.11 -22.33 11.24
N LEU A 36 6.88 -21.46 10.58
CA LEU A 36 6.73 -21.09 9.18
C LEU A 36 7.88 -21.72 8.38
N LEU A 37 7.55 -22.61 7.45
CA LEU A 37 8.52 -23.24 6.56
C LEU A 37 8.50 -22.57 5.20
N ILE A 38 9.68 -22.22 4.70
CA ILE A 38 9.88 -21.57 3.40
C ILE A 38 10.68 -22.51 2.51
N ASP A 39 10.25 -22.65 1.26
CA ASP A 39 10.99 -23.34 0.20
C ASP A 39 11.03 -22.45 -1.05
N ASN A 40 12.24 -22.08 -1.49
CA ASN A 40 12.49 -21.26 -2.68
C ASN A 40 11.63 -19.98 -2.75
N GLY A 41 11.60 -19.23 -1.65
CA GLY A 41 10.90 -17.95 -1.55
C GLY A 41 9.38 -18.03 -1.44
N LYS A 42 8.82 -19.24 -1.28
CA LYS A 42 7.40 -19.47 -1.02
C LYS A 42 7.19 -20.16 0.33
N ILE A 43 6.04 -19.93 0.91
CA ILE A 43 5.61 -20.63 2.11
C ILE A 43 5.22 -22.05 1.73
N SER A 44 5.86 -23.04 2.33
CA SER A 44 5.56 -24.46 2.09
C SER A 44 4.72 -25.09 3.19
N ALA A 45 4.81 -24.58 4.42
CA ALA A 45 4.00 -25.02 5.56
C ALA A 45 3.89 -23.93 6.63
N LEU A 46 2.76 -23.94 7.35
CA LEU A 46 2.50 -23.10 8.52
C LEU A 46 1.68 -23.92 9.53
N GLY A 47 2.00 -23.84 10.81
CA GLY A 47 1.27 -24.54 11.87
C GLY A 47 1.96 -24.46 13.22
N ASP A 48 1.42 -25.17 14.21
CA ASP A 48 2.05 -25.29 15.53
C ASP A 48 3.43 -25.95 15.44
N ALA A 49 4.41 -25.35 16.11
CA ALA A 49 5.79 -25.83 16.09
C ALA A 49 5.92 -27.25 16.63
N ARG A 50 5.12 -27.62 17.64
CA ARG A 50 5.10 -28.98 18.20
C ARG A 50 4.75 -30.06 17.16
N ASP A 51 3.94 -29.71 16.16
CA ASP A 51 3.45 -30.64 15.14
C ASP A 51 4.37 -30.65 13.91
N LEU A 52 4.96 -29.50 13.56
CA LEU A 52 5.82 -29.37 12.37
C LEU A 52 7.31 -29.66 12.63
N LEU A 53 7.87 -29.33 13.80
CA LEU A 53 9.28 -29.57 14.10
C LEU A 53 9.72 -31.03 13.91
N PRO A 54 8.93 -32.06 14.33
CA PRO A 54 9.30 -33.46 14.11
C PRO A 54 9.32 -33.87 12.63
N THR A 55 8.69 -33.09 11.75
CA THR A 55 8.61 -33.38 10.30
C THR A 55 9.76 -32.77 9.51
N LEU A 56 10.54 -31.87 10.12
CA LEU A 56 11.66 -31.21 9.45
C LEU A 56 12.81 -32.18 9.18
N ALA A 57 13.43 -32.03 8.02
CA ALA A 57 14.71 -32.67 7.75
C ALA A 57 15.80 -32.07 8.66
N ALA A 58 16.76 -32.89 9.08
CA ALA A 58 17.77 -32.53 10.08
C ALA A 58 18.72 -31.39 9.62
N ASP A 59 18.77 -31.11 8.31
CA ASP A 59 19.56 -30.07 7.69
C ASP A 59 18.84 -28.71 7.57
N ILE A 60 17.56 -28.63 7.92
CA ILE A 60 16.80 -27.37 7.90
C ILE A 60 17.12 -26.56 9.16
N GLU A 61 17.73 -25.39 8.97
CA GLU A 61 17.97 -24.43 10.03
C GLU A 61 16.63 -23.82 10.51
N VAL A 62 16.44 -23.82 11.83
CA VAL A 62 15.30 -23.18 12.50
C VAL A 62 15.78 -21.90 13.16
N GLU A 63 15.39 -20.75 12.62
CA GLU A 63 15.61 -19.45 13.24
C GLU A 63 14.46 -19.16 14.22
N HIS A 64 14.76 -19.04 15.51
CA HIS A 64 13.75 -18.87 16.55
C HIS A 64 13.78 -17.43 17.10
N TYR A 65 12.67 -16.71 16.92
CA TYR A 65 12.46 -15.39 17.51
C TYR A 65 11.60 -15.49 18.76
N GLN A 66 12.26 -15.45 19.91
CA GLN A 66 11.59 -15.22 21.18
C GLN A 66 11.15 -13.75 21.27
N ASP A 67 10.08 -13.50 22.03
CA ASP A 67 9.52 -12.16 22.26
C ASP A 67 9.20 -11.40 20.95
N ALA A 68 8.69 -12.10 19.96
CA ALA A 68 8.35 -11.53 18.66
C ALA A 68 7.07 -12.12 18.07
N LEU A 69 6.46 -11.37 17.16
CA LEU A 69 5.34 -11.80 16.32
C LEU A 69 5.77 -11.87 14.85
N ILE A 70 5.56 -13.00 14.20
CA ILE A 70 5.61 -13.10 12.75
C ILE A 70 4.22 -12.79 12.17
N THR A 71 4.20 -11.93 11.16
CA THR A 71 2.97 -11.56 10.43
C THR A 71 3.30 -11.34 8.94
N PRO A 72 2.33 -11.38 8.00
CA PRO A 72 2.61 -11.03 6.60
C PRO A 72 3.26 -9.66 6.47
N GLY A 73 4.04 -9.47 5.40
CA GLY A 73 4.57 -8.17 5.04
C GLY A 73 3.45 -7.14 4.89
N PHE A 74 3.66 -5.91 5.39
CA PHE A 74 2.65 -4.87 5.23
C PHE A 74 2.56 -4.45 3.75
N ILE A 75 1.35 -4.02 3.38
CA ILE A 75 0.99 -3.63 2.02
C ILE A 75 0.49 -2.19 2.04
N ASP A 76 1.23 -1.30 1.39
CA ASP A 76 0.89 0.11 1.25
C ASP A 76 0.21 0.35 -0.11
N THR A 77 -1.09 0.61 -0.08
CA THR A 77 -1.90 0.75 -1.30
C THR A 77 -1.84 2.13 -1.92
N HIS A 78 -1.17 3.11 -1.29
CA HIS A 78 -0.97 4.43 -1.87
C HIS A 78 0.18 5.19 -1.21
N ILE A 79 1.20 5.52 -1.99
CA ILE A 79 2.37 6.29 -1.53
C ILE A 79 3.04 7.04 -2.68
N HIS A 80 3.58 8.24 -2.43
CA HIS A 80 4.31 9.02 -3.43
C HIS A 80 5.82 8.92 -3.25
N PHE A 81 6.47 8.20 -4.16
CA PHE A 81 7.93 8.10 -4.21
C PHE A 81 8.63 9.46 -4.29
N PRO A 82 8.26 10.37 -5.22
CA PRO A 82 9.01 11.59 -5.42
C PRO A 82 8.77 12.66 -4.33
N GLN A 83 7.97 12.35 -3.31
CA GLN A 83 7.66 13.26 -2.21
C GLN A 83 8.42 12.91 -0.91
N THR A 84 9.32 11.91 -0.95
CA THR A 84 10.15 11.52 0.21
C THR A 84 10.88 12.71 0.84
N GLY A 85 11.42 13.63 0.02
CA GLY A 85 12.21 14.75 0.50
C GLY A 85 11.42 15.93 1.08
N MET A 86 10.08 15.91 0.98
CA MET A 86 9.22 17.01 1.43
C MET A 86 8.35 16.67 2.65
N ILE A 87 8.50 15.46 3.21
CA ILE A 87 7.82 15.04 4.43
C ILE A 87 8.06 16.07 5.54
N GLY A 88 6.98 16.48 6.22
CA GLY A 88 7.05 17.47 7.30
C GLY A 88 7.14 18.93 6.82
N SER A 89 6.85 19.20 5.54
CA SER A 89 6.59 20.57 5.10
C SER A 89 5.37 21.14 5.84
N TYR A 90 5.33 22.44 6.07
CA TYR A 90 4.20 23.11 6.73
C TYR A 90 3.34 23.76 5.65
N GLY A 91 2.09 23.36 5.50
CA GLY A 91 1.22 23.97 4.50
C GLY A 91 -0.24 24.00 4.94
N GLU A 92 -1.04 24.69 4.13
CA GLU A 92 -2.45 24.95 4.38
C GLU A 92 -3.31 23.73 4.00
N GLN A 93 -3.91 23.72 2.82
CA GLN A 93 -4.75 22.62 2.32
C GLN A 93 -4.19 22.07 0.99
N LEU A 94 -4.73 20.95 0.51
CA LEU A 94 -4.23 20.16 -0.64
C LEU A 94 -3.71 21.00 -1.83
N LEU A 95 -4.49 21.95 -2.36
CA LEU A 95 -4.10 22.70 -3.56
C LEU A 95 -2.90 23.64 -3.32
N ASP A 96 -2.83 24.27 -2.15
CA ASP A 96 -1.70 25.14 -1.79
C ASP A 96 -0.43 24.32 -1.53
N TRP A 97 -0.62 23.15 -0.90
CA TRP A 97 0.43 22.17 -0.65
C TRP A 97 1.10 21.66 -1.94
N LEU A 98 0.28 21.33 -2.95
CA LEU A 98 0.75 20.87 -4.26
C LEU A 98 1.67 21.90 -4.92
N ASN A 99 1.22 23.16 -4.99
CA ASN A 99 1.95 24.23 -5.66
C ASN A 99 3.21 24.66 -4.91
N THR A 100 3.18 24.65 -3.58
CA THR A 100 4.26 25.19 -2.75
C THR A 100 5.41 24.19 -2.53
N TYR A 101 5.08 22.91 -2.34
CA TYR A 101 6.06 21.90 -1.93
C TYR A 101 6.17 20.74 -2.91
N THR A 102 5.03 20.23 -3.38
CA THR A 102 4.99 18.99 -4.16
C THR A 102 5.65 19.15 -5.52
N PHE A 103 5.18 20.08 -6.35
CA PHE A 103 5.72 20.26 -7.69
C PHE A 103 7.21 20.65 -7.72
N PRO A 104 7.71 21.52 -6.82
CA PRO A 104 9.15 21.78 -6.71
C PRO A 104 9.99 20.56 -6.32
N CYS A 105 9.47 19.66 -5.48
CA CYS A 105 10.14 18.43 -5.11
C CYS A 105 10.21 17.47 -6.31
N GLU A 106 9.06 17.22 -6.95
CA GLU A 106 8.94 16.28 -8.07
C GLU A 106 9.73 16.72 -9.32
N LYS A 107 9.97 18.02 -9.51
CA LYS A 107 10.81 18.55 -10.60
C LYS A 107 12.21 17.93 -10.63
N GLN A 108 12.77 17.59 -9.48
CA GLN A 108 14.14 17.06 -9.37
C GLN A 108 14.30 15.67 -9.99
N PHE A 109 13.19 14.96 -10.23
CA PHE A 109 13.19 13.60 -10.75
C PHE A 109 13.41 13.50 -12.26
N ALA A 110 13.53 14.63 -12.96
CA ALA A 110 14.08 14.67 -14.32
C ALA A 110 15.57 14.25 -14.36
N ASP A 111 16.29 14.40 -13.24
CA ASP A 111 17.66 13.92 -13.09
C ASP A 111 17.65 12.46 -12.58
N LYS A 112 18.07 11.53 -13.45
CA LYS A 112 18.17 10.10 -13.11
C LYS A 112 19.06 9.84 -11.89
N ALA A 113 20.14 10.60 -11.67
CA ALA A 113 21.00 10.39 -10.52
C ALA A 113 20.30 10.79 -9.20
N HIS A 114 19.47 11.83 -9.24
CA HIS A 114 18.59 12.17 -8.12
C HIS A 114 17.55 11.08 -7.89
N ALA A 115 16.87 10.63 -8.95
CA ALA A 115 15.88 9.56 -8.89
C ALA A 115 16.47 8.27 -8.28
N ASP A 116 17.68 7.85 -8.68
CA ASP A 116 18.36 6.66 -8.15
C ASP A 116 18.68 6.79 -6.67
N LYS A 117 19.19 7.96 -6.27
CA LYS A 117 19.48 8.24 -4.87
C LYS A 117 18.22 8.15 -4.01
N VAL A 118 17.11 8.76 -4.45
CA VAL A 118 15.87 8.74 -3.68
C VAL A 118 15.21 7.36 -3.73
N ALA A 119 15.29 6.62 -4.84
CA ALA A 119 14.73 5.26 -4.97
C ALA A 119 15.31 4.33 -3.90
N LYS A 120 16.63 4.40 -3.70
CA LYS A 120 17.29 3.67 -2.63
C LYS A 120 16.77 4.05 -1.24
N ILE A 121 16.72 5.34 -0.92
CA ILE A 121 16.24 5.83 0.39
C ILE A 121 14.79 5.39 0.62
N PHE A 122 13.94 5.55 -0.40
CA PHE A 122 12.52 5.22 -0.34
C PHE A 122 12.29 3.73 -0.08
N VAL A 123 12.97 2.85 -0.83
CA VAL A 123 12.85 1.40 -0.64
C VAL A 123 13.44 0.97 0.71
N GLU A 124 14.56 1.56 1.14
CA GLU A 124 15.12 1.31 2.48
C GLU A 124 14.14 1.71 3.58
N GLU A 125 13.45 2.85 3.47
CA GLU A 125 12.44 3.27 4.45
C GLU A 125 11.18 2.39 4.41
N LEU A 126 10.71 1.96 3.23
CA LEU A 126 9.61 0.99 3.14
C LEU A 126 9.93 -0.29 3.91
N LEU A 127 11.10 -0.88 3.64
CA LEU A 127 11.51 -2.14 4.25
C LEU A 127 11.80 -1.99 5.75
N ARG A 128 12.39 -0.86 6.16
CA ARG A 128 12.60 -0.49 7.57
C ARG A 128 11.28 -0.36 8.35
N ASN A 129 10.21 0.02 7.66
CA ASN A 129 8.86 0.15 8.24
C ASN A 129 7.98 -1.08 8.01
N GLY A 130 8.54 -2.18 7.46
CA GLY A 130 7.84 -3.44 7.26
C GLY A 130 6.93 -3.49 6.04
N THR A 131 6.97 -2.48 5.16
CA THR A 131 6.24 -2.50 3.89
C THR A 131 7.02 -3.32 2.86
N THR A 132 6.43 -4.45 2.44
CA THR A 132 7.05 -5.37 1.46
C THR A 132 6.47 -5.23 0.06
N THR A 133 5.27 -4.67 -0.04
CA THR A 133 4.58 -4.37 -1.29
C THR A 133 3.96 -2.99 -1.19
N ALA A 134 4.11 -2.20 -2.25
CA ALA A 134 3.49 -0.88 -2.34
C ALA A 134 2.94 -0.61 -3.74
N LEU A 135 1.88 0.20 -3.79
CA LEU A 135 1.38 0.85 -5.00
C LEU A 135 1.82 2.32 -5.00
N VAL A 136 2.75 2.63 -5.90
CA VAL A 136 3.62 3.80 -5.81
C VAL A 136 3.35 4.78 -6.96
N PHE A 137 3.11 6.04 -6.59
CA PHE A 137 3.17 7.17 -7.51
C PHE A 137 4.61 7.51 -7.86
N GLY A 138 4.96 7.46 -9.15
CA GLY A 138 6.19 8.05 -9.67
C GLY A 138 6.07 9.58 -9.81
N SER A 139 6.95 10.20 -10.59
CA SER A 139 6.74 11.57 -11.10
C SER A 139 6.27 11.53 -12.55
N VAL A 140 6.08 12.71 -13.17
CA VAL A 140 5.82 12.80 -14.62
C VAL A 140 7.01 12.29 -15.44
N HIS A 141 8.23 12.28 -14.89
CA HIS A 141 9.45 11.88 -15.60
C HIS A 141 9.64 10.35 -15.58
N PRO A 142 9.83 9.68 -16.74
CA PRO A 142 10.01 8.23 -16.79
C PRO A 142 11.25 7.74 -16.03
N GLU A 143 12.25 8.59 -15.83
CA GLU A 143 13.45 8.31 -15.02
C GLU A 143 13.12 7.91 -13.59
N SER A 144 12.10 8.53 -12.98
CA SER A 144 11.64 8.20 -11.63
C SER A 144 11.15 6.75 -11.52
N VAL A 145 10.38 6.31 -12.51
CA VAL A 145 9.79 4.97 -12.54
C VAL A 145 10.86 3.93 -12.85
N ASN A 146 11.79 4.24 -13.77
CA ASN A 146 12.94 3.37 -14.02
C ASN A 146 13.79 3.18 -12.76
N ALA A 147 14.14 4.26 -12.05
CA ALA A 147 14.92 4.21 -10.82
C ALA A 147 14.25 3.35 -9.74
N PHE A 148 12.93 3.55 -9.53
CA PHE A 148 12.17 2.77 -8.58
C PHE A 148 12.14 1.28 -8.92
N PHE A 149 11.82 0.92 -10.17
CA PHE A 149 11.77 -0.48 -10.58
C PHE A 149 13.14 -1.16 -10.58
N GLU A 150 14.22 -0.45 -10.95
CA GLU A 150 15.59 -0.97 -10.87
C GLU A 150 15.95 -1.37 -9.43
N GLU A 151 15.62 -0.52 -8.45
CA GLU A 151 15.89 -0.81 -7.04
C GLU A 151 14.97 -1.91 -6.47
N ALA A 152 13.69 -1.92 -6.84
CA ALA A 152 12.74 -2.97 -6.43
C ALA A 152 13.12 -4.34 -7.01
N GLU A 153 13.53 -4.41 -8.28
CA GLU A 153 14.01 -5.64 -8.93
C GLU A 153 15.27 -6.18 -8.25
N ARG A 154 16.22 -5.31 -7.88
CA ARG A 154 17.47 -5.69 -7.20
C ARG A 154 17.20 -6.51 -5.92
N LEU A 155 16.12 -6.18 -5.22
CA LEU A 155 15.71 -6.82 -3.97
C LEU A 155 14.62 -7.89 -4.16
N ASP A 156 14.21 -8.17 -5.40
CA ASP A 156 13.11 -9.09 -5.75
C ASP A 156 11.82 -8.76 -4.99
N LEU A 157 11.49 -7.47 -4.91
CA LEU A 157 10.27 -6.99 -4.26
C LEU A 157 9.07 -7.08 -5.20
N ARG A 158 7.89 -7.29 -4.62
CA ARG A 158 6.63 -7.19 -5.34
C ARG A 158 6.13 -5.75 -5.24
N MET A 159 6.30 -4.97 -6.31
CA MET A 159 5.98 -3.56 -6.32
C MET A 159 5.13 -3.19 -7.52
N ILE A 160 4.23 -2.23 -7.34
CA ILE A 160 3.41 -1.66 -8.41
C ILE A 160 3.76 -0.18 -8.50
N ALA A 161 4.13 0.31 -9.68
CA ALA A 161 4.38 1.73 -9.88
C ALA A 161 3.95 2.17 -11.28
N GLY A 162 3.76 3.48 -11.42
CA GLY A 162 3.38 4.08 -12.68
C GLY A 162 3.98 5.47 -12.84
N LYS A 163 4.20 5.85 -14.09
CA LYS A 163 4.52 7.23 -14.44
C LYS A 163 3.26 8.06 -14.23
N VAL A 164 3.40 9.20 -13.57
CA VAL A 164 2.29 10.13 -13.43
C VAL A 164 1.99 10.76 -14.79
N MET A 165 0.72 10.77 -15.19
CA MET A 165 0.23 11.49 -16.36
C MET A 165 -0.46 12.78 -15.90
N MET A 166 -0.02 13.93 -16.42
CA MET A 166 -0.59 15.24 -16.10
C MET A 166 -0.23 16.27 -17.17
N ASP A 167 -1.19 16.71 -17.97
CA ASP A 167 -0.97 17.62 -19.11
C ASP A 167 -1.60 19.01 -18.96
N ARG A 168 -2.23 19.31 -17.81
CA ARG A 168 -2.76 20.64 -17.50
C ARG A 168 -2.71 20.96 -16.02
N ASN A 169 -2.95 22.23 -15.69
CA ASN A 169 -3.15 22.72 -14.32
C ASN A 169 -2.01 22.39 -13.35
N ALA A 170 -0.79 22.28 -13.88
CA ALA A 170 0.45 22.13 -13.15
C ALA A 170 1.54 22.95 -13.87
N PRO A 171 2.68 23.23 -13.23
CA PRO A 171 3.77 23.98 -13.86
C PRO A 171 4.32 23.29 -15.11
N ASP A 172 4.72 24.07 -16.13
CA ASP A 172 5.22 23.57 -17.43
C ASP A 172 6.36 22.55 -17.34
N TYR A 173 7.16 22.60 -16.27
CA TYR A 173 8.27 21.66 -16.06
C TYR A 173 7.82 20.30 -15.49
N LEU A 174 6.54 20.16 -15.16
CA LEU A 174 5.94 18.96 -14.57
C LEU A 174 4.73 18.47 -15.36
N THR A 175 4.47 19.06 -16.52
CA THR A 175 3.41 18.60 -17.42
C THR A 175 4.00 17.81 -18.58
N ASP A 176 3.30 16.75 -18.96
CA ASP A 176 3.48 16.06 -20.23
C ASP A 176 2.41 16.50 -21.24
N THR A 177 2.27 15.75 -22.33
CA THR A 177 1.14 15.86 -23.25
C THR A 177 0.37 14.54 -23.24
N ALA A 178 -0.87 14.54 -23.73
CA ALA A 178 -1.61 13.29 -23.95
C ALA A 178 -0.77 12.27 -24.76
N GLU A 179 -0.12 12.70 -25.85
CA GLU A 179 0.70 11.85 -26.72
C GLU A 179 1.97 11.34 -26.01
N SER A 180 2.79 12.24 -25.44
CA SER A 180 4.02 11.83 -24.76
C SER A 180 3.74 10.98 -23.52
N GLY A 181 2.70 11.31 -22.75
CA GLY A 181 2.25 10.53 -21.60
C GLY A 181 1.88 9.09 -22.00
N TYR A 182 1.19 8.90 -23.13
CA TYR A 182 0.89 7.57 -23.67
C TYR A 182 2.17 6.83 -24.12
N ILE A 183 3.01 7.47 -24.92
CA ILE A 183 4.24 6.86 -25.49
C ILE A 183 5.19 6.42 -24.37
N GLU A 184 5.45 7.29 -23.41
CA GLU A 184 6.37 7.03 -22.30
C GLU A 184 5.81 5.98 -21.34
N SER A 185 4.51 6.02 -21.04
CA SER A 185 3.87 4.99 -20.21
C SER A 185 3.94 3.62 -20.89
N LYS A 186 3.65 3.56 -22.20
CA LYS A 186 3.76 2.32 -23.00
C LYS A 186 5.18 1.75 -22.98
N ALA A 187 6.20 2.59 -23.16
CA ALA A 187 7.59 2.15 -23.10
C ALA A 187 7.96 1.58 -21.72
N LEU A 188 7.45 2.16 -20.63
CA LEU A 188 7.67 1.64 -19.28
C LEU A 188 6.88 0.35 -19.02
N ILE A 189 5.65 0.23 -19.53
CA ILE A 189 4.85 -1.00 -19.47
C ILE A 189 5.63 -2.14 -20.11
N GLU A 190 6.09 -1.96 -21.35
CA GLU A 190 6.82 -2.98 -22.11
C GLU A 190 8.15 -3.37 -21.46
N ARG A 191 8.76 -2.47 -20.70
CA ARG A 191 10.02 -2.72 -20.00
C ARG A 191 9.85 -3.42 -18.65
N TRP A 192 8.81 -3.08 -17.88
CA TRP A 192 8.73 -3.40 -16.46
C TRP A 192 7.54 -4.25 -16.04
N HIS A 193 6.39 -4.15 -16.74
CA HIS A 193 5.21 -4.91 -16.34
C HIS A 193 5.46 -6.42 -16.48
N GLY A 194 5.25 -7.17 -15.39
CA GLY A 194 5.47 -8.62 -15.37
C GLY A 194 6.95 -9.02 -15.30
N LYS A 195 7.88 -8.06 -15.16
CA LYS A 195 9.29 -8.36 -14.96
C LYS A 195 9.52 -8.81 -13.51
N GLY A 196 9.81 -10.09 -13.32
CA GLY A 196 9.95 -10.67 -11.99
C GLY A 196 8.63 -10.54 -11.21
N ARG A 197 8.66 -9.79 -10.11
CA ARG A 197 7.48 -9.54 -9.25
C ARG A 197 6.89 -8.14 -9.42
N LEU A 198 7.37 -7.38 -10.40
CA LEU A 198 6.99 -5.99 -10.66
C LEU A 198 5.74 -5.88 -11.54
N HIS A 199 4.93 -4.87 -11.26
CA HIS A 199 3.71 -4.54 -12.00
C HIS A 199 3.66 -3.06 -12.33
N TYR A 200 2.97 -2.71 -13.42
CA TYR A 200 2.82 -1.33 -13.85
C TYR A 200 1.39 -0.85 -13.61
N ALA A 201 1.25 0.41 -13.18
CA ALA A 201 -0.02 1.11 -13.07
C ALA A 201 -0.09 2.27 -14.07
N VAL A 202 -1.21 2.38 -14.79
CA VAL A 202 -1.56 3.59 -15.53
C VAL A 202 -2.02 4.63 -14.50
N THR A 203 -1.27 5.73 -14.38
CA THR A 203 -1.37 6.65 -13.25
C THR A 203 -1.67 8.09 -13.67
N PRO A 204 -2.89 8.40 -14.17
CA PRO A 204 -3.32 9.80 -14.22
C PRO A 204 -3.31 10.36 -12.80
N ARG A 205 -2.72 11.55 -12.59
CA ARG A 205 -2.54 12.02 -11.21
C ARG A 205 -3.86 12.14 -10.49
N PHE A 206 -4.75 12.93 -11.08
CA PHE A 206 -6.12 13.19 -10.69
C PHE A 206 -6.81 13.95 -11.83
N ALA A 207 -8.14 13.89 -11.93
CA ALA A 207 -8.88 14.45 -13.08
C ALA A 207 -8.58 15.95 -13.38
N PRO A 208 -8.37 16.83 -12.39
CA PRO A 208 -8.02 18.23 -12.65
C PRO A 208 -6.75 18.42 -13.49
N THR A 209 -5.76 17.54 -13.38
CA THR A 209 -4.49 17.68 -14.13
C THR A 209 -4.43 16.91 -15.44
N SER A 210 -5.52 16.22 -15.82
CA SER A 210 -5.57 15.45 -17.06
C SER A 210 -6.71 15.93 -17.95
N THR A 211 -6.39 16.24 -19.20
CA THR A 211 -7.39 16.53 -20.24
C THR A 211 -8.23 15.28 -20.58
N PRO A 212 -9.43 15.45 -21.18
CA PRO A 212 -10.19 14.35 -21.75
C PRO A 212 -9.36 13.47 -22.71
N GLU A 213 -8.48 14.08 -23.51
CA GLU A 213 -7.58 13.39 -24.43
C GLU A 213 -6.60 12.48 -23.67
N GLN A 214 -5.97 13.00 -22.62
CA GLN A 214 -5.05 12.21 -21.79
C GLN A 214 -5.77 11.06 -21.05
N LEU A 215 -6.96 11.31 -20.48
CA LEU A 215 -7.75 10.26 -19.82
C LEU A 215 -8.23 9.19 -20.81
N THR A 216 -8.57 9.58 -22.05
CA THR A 216 -8.89 8.64 -23.13
C THR A 216 -7.72 7.72 -23.43
N LEU A 217 -6.50 8.26 -23.54
CA LEU A 217 -5.30 7.47 -23.78
C LEU A 217 -4.90 6.60 -22.59
N ALA A 218 -5.15 7.04 -21.36
CA ALA A 218 -5.01 6.20 -20.16
C ALA A 218 -5.95 4.98 -20.23
N GLY A 219 -7.23 5.19 -20.58
CA GLY A 219 -8.18 4.10 -20.80
C GLY A 219 -7.79 3.19 -21.97
N GLN A 220 -7.16 3.75 -23.01
CA GLN A 220 -6.62 2.97 -24.13
C GLN A 220 -5.48 2.04 -23.68
N LEU A 221 -4.54 2.51 -22.83
CA LEU A 221 -3.47 1.66 -22.29
C LEU A 221 -4.03 0.46 -21.50
N LEU A 222 -5.05 0.67 -20.66
CA LEU A 222 -5.71 -0.42 -19.94
C LEU A 222 -6.42 -1.40 -20.88
N GLY A 223 -6.94 -0.91 -22.02
CA GLY A 223 -7.55 -1.75 -23.05
C GLY A 223 -6.53 -2.55 -23.87
N GLU A 224 -5.34 -2.00 -24.12
CA GLU A 224 -4.24 -2.67 -24.83
C GLU A 224 -3.54 -3.73 -23.97
N TYR A 225 -3.46 -3.50 -22.65
CA TYR A 225 -2.79 -4.36 -21.68
C TYR A 225 -3.75 -4.67 -20.51
N PRO A 226 -4.57 -5.73 -20.61
CA PRO A 226 -5.69 -5.98 -19.70
C PRO A 226 -5.27 -6.33 -18.25
N ASP A 227 -3.99 -6.66 -18.04
CA ASP A 227 -3.43 -7.01 -16.74
C ASP A 227 -2.82 -5.82 -15.98
N LEU A 228 -2.87 -4.60 -16.53
CA LEU A 228 -2.37 -3.41 -15.86
C LEU A 228 -3.21 -3.00 -14.65
N TYR A 229 -2.56 -2.26 -13.76
CA TYR A 229 -3.22 -1.52 -12.69
C TYR A 229 -3.65 -0.14 -13.18
N MET A 230 -4.63 0.46 -12.51
CA MET A 230 -4.96 1.89 -12.63
C MET A 230 -4.84 2.50 -11.24
N HIS A 231 -4.19 3.66 -11.13
CA HIS A 231 -3.99 4.34 -9.86
C HIS A 231 -4.22 5.84 -9.98
N THR A 232 -5.12 6.41 -9.18
CA THR A 232 -5.42 7.85 -9.18
C THR A 232 -5.99 8.31 -7.83
N HIS A 233 -6.16 9.61 -7.64
CA HIS A 233 -6.86 10.18 -6.48
C HIS A 233 -8.36 10.36 -6.77
N LEU A 234 -9.18 10.27 -5.73
CA LEU A 234 -10.63 10.41 -5.83
C LEU A 234 -11.23 11.02 -4.55
N SER A 235 -12.00 12.09 -4.73
CA SER A 235 -12.86 12.68 -3.69
C SER A 235 -12.15 12.89 -2.36
N GLU A 236 -10.93 13.44 -2.40
CA GLU A 236 -10.13 13.72 -1.21
C GLU A 236 -10.63 14.98 -0.52
N ASN A 237 -10.79 16.08 -1.27
CA ASN A 237 -11.11 17.39 -0.72
C ASN A 237 -12.35 18.03 -1.37
N LEU A 238 -13.15 18.77 -0.61
CA LEU A 238 -14.35 19.44 -1.15
C LEU A 238 -14.05 20.45 -2.28
N LYS A 239 -12.96 21.23 -2.16
CA LYS A 239 -12.57 22.20 -3.22
C LYS A 239 -12.08 21.49 -4.47
N GLU A 240 -11.39 20.36 -4.30
CA GLU A 240 -10.98 19.50 -5.42
C GLU A 240 -12.21 18.95 -6.14
N ILE A 241 -13.20 18.45 -5.41
CA ILE A 241 -14.46 17.93 -5.98
C ILE A 241 -15.21 19.02 -6.76
N ASP A 242 -15.28 20.24 -6.25
CA ASP A 242 -15.92 21.35 -6.96
C ASP A 242 -15.14 21.73 -8.23
N TRP A 243 -13.80 21.73 -8.17
CA TRP A 243 -12.96 21.98 -9.34
C TRP A 243 -13.14 20.90 -10.43
N VAL A 244 -13.29 19.63 -10.04
CA VAL A 244 -13.61 18.54 -10.98
C VAL A 244 -14.94 18.79 -11.69
N LYS A 245 -15.98 19.21 -10.96
CA LYS A 245 -17.29 19.53 -11.56
C LYS A 245 -17.19 20.69 -12.55
N GLU A 246 -16.36 21.69 -12.27
CA GLU A 246 -16.12 22.81 -13.19
C GLU A 246 -15.40 22.38 -14.47
N LEU A 247 -14.43 21.46 -14.34
CA LEU A 247 -13.61 20.99 -15.47
C LEU A 247 -14.30 19.92 -16.33
N PHE A 248 -15.27 19.19 -15.77
CA PHE A 248 -16.03 18.13 -16.44
C PHE A 248 -17.54 18.30 -16.21
N PRO A 249 -18.15 19.41 -16.65
CA PRO A 249 -19.56 19.74 -16.36
C PRO A 249 -20.56 18.76 -16.99
N GLU A 250 -20.13 17.96 -17.97
CA GLU A 250 -20.93 16.91 -18.59
C GLU A 250 -20.96 15.60 -17.81
N ARG A 251 -20.20 15.48 -16.72
CA ARG A 251 -20.15 14.30 -15.82
C ARG A 251 -21.00 14.53 -14.57
N LYS A 252 -21.51 13.43 -13.99
CA LYS A 252 -22.40 13.48 -12.81
C LYS A 252 -21.66 13.72 -11.49
N GLY A 253 -20.38 13.42 -11.44
CA GLY A 253 -19.56 13.46 -10.23
C GLY A 253 -18.13 13.05 -10.54
N TYR A 254 -17.29 12.97 -9.51
CA TYR A 254 -15.86 12.74 -9.68
C TYR A 254 -15.59 11.33 -10.22
N LEU A 255 -16.18 10.30 -9.60
CA LEU A 255 -15.99 8.93 -10.09
C LEU A 255 -16.49 8.73 -11.52
N ASP A 256 -17.57 9.42 -11.91
CA ASP A 256 -18.16 9.35 -13.27
C ASP A 256 -17.22 9.88 -14.35
N VAL A 257 -16.27 10.77 -14.01
CA VAL A 257 -15.18 11.15 -14.92
C VAL A 257 -14.37 9.92 -15.29
N TYR A 258 -13.87 9.20 -14.29
CA TYR A 258 -13.03 8.02 -14.51
C TYR A 258 -13.81 6.85 -15.14
N ASP A 259 -15.08 6.67 -14.79
CA ASP A 259 -15.95 5.64 -15.37
C ASP A 259 -16.20 5.89 -16.86
N HIS A 260 -16.45 7.15 -17.24
CA HIS A 260 -16.59 7.54 -18.64
C HIS A 260 -15.37 7.16 -19.49
N PHE A 261 -14.17 7.35 -18.95
CA PHE A 261 -12.90 7.01 -19.62
C PHE A 261 -12.44 5.56 -19.40
N LYS A 262 -13.30 4.69 -18.84
CA LYS A 262 -13.03 3.25 -18.64
C LYS A 262 -11.83 2.98 -17.73
N LEU A 263 -11.67 3.78 -16.69
CA LEU A 263 -10.58 3.66 -15.73
C LEU A 263 -10.97 2.84 -14.48
N LEU A 264 -12.22 2.42 -14.34
CA LEU A 264 -12.69 1.55 -13.24
C LEU A 264 -12.52 0.07 -13.61
N GLY A 265 -12.21 -0.76 -12.62
CA GLY A 265 -11.98 -2.19 -12.81
C GLY A 265 -11.34 -2.87 -11.60
N GLN A 266 -11.15 -4.19 -11.71
CA GLN A 266 -10.66 -5.02 -10.61
C GLN A 266 -9.27 -4.62 -10.07
N ARG A 267 -8.42 -4.02 -10.89
CA ARG A 267 -7.07 -3.52 -10.55
C ARG A 267 -6.99 -1.98 -10.51
N SER A 268 -8.14 -1.33 -10.37
CA SER A 268 -8.25 0.12 -10.22
C SER A 268 -8.29 0.50 -8.75
N VAL A 269 -7.32 1.32 -8.32
CA VAL A 269 -7.21 1.80 -6.94
C VAL A 269 -7.34 3.32 -6.92
N PHE A 270 -8.26 3.79 -6.08
CA PHE A 270 -8.56 5.21 -5.90
C PHE A 270 -8.13 5.66 -4.51
N ALA A 271 -7.18 6.58 -4.43
CA ALA A 271 -6.71 7.10 -3.16
C ALA A 271 -7.76 8.00 -2.50
N HIS A 272 -7.78 7.97 -1.16
CA HIS A 272 -8.61 8.77 -0.26
C HIS A 272 -10.07 8.35 -0.14
N GLY A 273 -10.92 8.69 -1.10
CA GLY A 273 -12.35 8.43 -1.05
C GLY A 273 -13.07 9.05 0.15
N VAL A 274 -12.57 10.17 0.69
CA VAL A 274 -13.07 10.79 1.93
C VAL A 274 -14.53 11.21 1.80
N HIS A 275 -14.92 11.72 0.63
CA HIS A 275 -16.24 12.29 0.38
C HIS A 275 -17.08 11.46 -0.60
N LEU A 276 -16.89 10.14 -0.63
CA LEU A 276 -17.69 9.25 -1.48
C LEU A 276 -19.17 9.27 -1.07
N CYS A 277 -20.05 9.28 -2.06
CA CYS A 277 -21.48 9.03 -1.83
C CYS A 277 -21.84 7.54 -1.99
N ASP A 278 -23.06 7.17 -1.62
CA ASP A 278 -23.56 5.79 -1.72
C ASP A 278 -23.52 5.26 -3.17
N ASP A 279 -23.85 6.10 -4.17
CA ASP A 279 -23.82 5.71 -5.59
C ASP A 279 -22.39 5.45 -6.08
N GLU A 280 -21.42 6.25 -5.63
CA GLU A 280 -20.01 6.05 -5.97
C GLU A 280 -19.46 4.78 -5.30
N CYS A 281 -19.79 4.53 -4.03
CA CYS A 281 -19.45 3.29 -3.34
C CYS A 281 -20.04 2.06 -4.06
N GLN A 282 -21.31 2.12 -4.44
CA GLN A 282 -21.99 1.05 -5.20
C GLN A 282 -21.26 0.79 -6.53
N ARG A 283 -20.89 1.85 -7.26
CA ARG A 283 -20.20 1.72 -8.55
C ARG A 283 -18.78 1.17 -8.43
N LEU A 284 -18.03 1.57 -7.40
CA LEU A 284 -16.72 1.01 -7.09
C LEU A 284 -16.82 -0.50 -6.83
N ALA A 285 -17.83 -0.93 -6.06
CA ALA A 285 -18.07 -2.33 -5.77
C ALA A 285 -18.46 -3.15 -7.02
N GLU A 286 -19.36 -2.63 -7.87
CA GLU A 286 -19.77 -3.27 -9.12
C GLU A 286 -18.62 -3.52 -10.10
N THR A 287 -17.68 -2.58 -10.15
CA THR A 287 -16.51 -2.67 -11.04
C THR A 287 -15.35 -3.45 -10.41
N GLY A 288 -15.47 -3.81 -9.12
CA GLY A 288 -14.42 -4.48 -8.36
C GLY A 288 -13.23 -3.58 -8.01
N SER A 289 -13.38 -2.26 -8.16
CA SER A 289 -12.40 -1.24 -7.83
C SER A 289 -12.17 -1.15 -6.32
N ALA A 290 -11.01 -0.62 -5.94
CA ALA A 290 -10.60 -0.49 -4.54
C ALA A 290 -10.36 0.98 -4.15
N VAL A 291 -10.41 1.24 -2.84
CA VAL A 291 -10.05 2.52 -2.24
C VAL A 291 -8.83 2.35 -1.34
N ALA A 292 -7.87 3.26 -1.42
CA ALA A 292 -6.78 3.37 -0.46
C ALA A 292 -7.15 4.37 0.64
N PHE A 293 -7.31 3.88 1.86
CA PHE A 293 -7.60 4.69 3.04
C PHE A 293 -6.30 5.28 3.60
N CYS A 294 -6.12 6.59 3.44
CA CYS A 294 -4.93 7.36 3.83
C CYS A 294 -5.19 8.26 5.07
N PRO A 295 -5.37 7.71 6.28
CA PRO A 295 -5.79 8.49 7.45
C PRO A 295 -4.81 9.60 7.85
N THR A 296 -3.51 9.36 7.72
CA THR A 296 -2.44 10.29 8.09
C THR A 296 -2.52 11.58 7.26
N SER A 297 -2.58 11.46 5.93
CA SER A 297 -2.70 12.63 5.04
C SER A 297 -4.07 13.28 5.14
N ASN A 298 -5.15 12.49 5.25
CA ASN A 298 -6.50 13.03 5.41
C ASN A 298 -6.62 13.95 6.64
N LEU A 299 -5.99 13.57 7.75
CA LEU A 299 -5.92 14.40 8.95
C LEU A 299 -4.97 15.59 8.77
N PHE A 300 -3.79 15.36 8.20
CA PHE A 300 -2.75 16.38 8.05
C PHE A 300 -3.18 17.54 7.14
N LEU A 301 -3.84 17.24 6.02
CA LEU A 301 -4.35 18.22 5.06
C LEU A 301 -5.74 18.78 5.41
N GLY A 302 -6.36 18.25 6.48
CA GLY A 302 -7.73 18.63 6.86
C GLY A 302 -8.78 18.23 5.82
N SER A 303 -8.53 17.17 5.04
CA SER A 303 -9.44 16.67 4.00
C SER A 303 -10.72 16.10 4.62
N GLY A 304 -10.62 15.34 5.71
CA GLY A 304 -11.77 14.84 6.45
C GLY A 304 -11.56 13.44 7.02
N LEU A 305 -12.67 12.73 7.26
CA LEU A 305 -12.69 11.41 7.88
C LEU A 305 -13.28 10.40 6.90
N PHE A 306 -12.47 9.47 6.39
CA PHE A 306 -12.93 8.40 5.51
C PHE A 306 -13.95 7.48 6.22
N ASN A 307 -15.05 7.17 5.54
CA ASN A 307 -16.15 6.38 6.10
C ASN A 307 -16.01 4.90 5.74
N LEU A 308 -15.13 4.18 6.45
CA LEU A 308 -14.94 2.74 6.26
C LEU A 308 -16.25 1.93 6.42
N PRO A 309 -17.14 2.18 7.42
CA PRO A 309 -18.40 1.45 7.51
C PRO A 309 -19.29 1.56 6.26
N GLN A 310 -19.30 2.72 5.59
CA GLN A 310 -20.02 2.90 4.33
C GLN A 310 -19.37 2.06 3.21
N ALA A 311 -18.05 2.12 3.06
CA ALA A 311 -17.33 1.31 2.08
C ALA A 311 -17.59 -0.19 2.29
N GLU A 312 -17.58 -0.67 3.53
CA GLU A 312 -17.88 -2.06 3.90
C GLU A 312 -19.33 -2.44 3.61
N LYS A 313 -20.30 -1.56 3.91
CA LYS A 313 -21.72 -1.77 3.59
C LYS A 313 -21.92 -2.08 2.09
N PHE A 314 -21.17 -1.39 1.23
CA PHE A 314 -21.22 -1.60 -0.23
C PHE A 314 -20.25 -2.66 -0.74
N LYS A 315 -19.43 -3.26 0.13
CA LYS A 315 -18.40 -4.25 -0.22
C LYS A 315 -17.31 -3.69 -1.15
N VAL A 316 -16.97 -2.41 -0.98
CA VAL A 316 -15.80 -1.81 -1.62
C VAL A 316 -14.54 -2.41 -0.99
N LYS A 317 -13.58 -2.83 -1.81
CA LYS A 317 -12.28 -3.29 -1.31
C LYS A 317 -11.50 -2.12 -0.76
N VAL A 318 -10.94 -2.26 0.44
CA VAL A 318 -10.16 -1.19 1.08
C VAL A 318 -8.80 -1.70 1.51
N GLY A 319 -7.75 -0.99 1.12
CA GLY A 319 -6.40 -1.11 1.66
C GLY A 319 -5.99 0.16 2.40
N LEU A 320 -4.87 0.12 3.12
CA LEU A 320 -4.31 1.32 3.76
C LEU A 320 -3.26 1.96 2.87
N GLY A 321 -3.23 3.29 2.86
CA GLY A 321 -2.22 4.10 2.21
C GLY A 321 -1.48 4.96 3.22
N THR A 322 -0.16 5.06 3.14
CA THR A 322 0.57 6.05 3.95
C THR A 322 0.44 7.45 3.39
N ASP A 323 0.32 7.54 2.06
CA ASP A 323 0.33 8.78 1.30
C ASP A 323 1.54 9.68 1.64
N VAL A 324 2.72 9.07 1.79
CA VAL A 324 3.95 9.80 2.15
C VAL A 324 4.16 10.98 1.23
N GLY A 325 4.43 12.13 1.85
CA GLY A 325 4.43 13.45 1.23
C GLY A 325 3.52 14.34 2.06
N ALA A 326 2.21 14.16 1.91
CA ALA A 326 1.20 14.71 2.82
C ALA A 326 1.10 13.90 4.12
N GLY A 327 1.10 12.57 4.01
CA GLY A 327 1.30 11.65 5.11
C GLY A 327 2.72 11.75 5.65
N THR A 328 2.85 11.69 6.98
CA THR A 328 4.10 12.02 7.68
C THR A 328 4.91 10.81 8.13
N SER A 329 4.48 9.59 7.81
CA SER A 329 5.17 8.36 8.19
C SER A 329 5.09 7.30 7.10
N PHE A 330 6.20 6.59 6.89
CA PHE A 330 6.26 5.36 6.11
C PHE A 330 5.67 4.14 6.84
N SER A 331 5.37 4.25 8.14
CA SER A 331 4.93 3.13 8.96
C SER A 331 3.44 2.87 8.85
N LEU A 332 3.07 1.67 8.39
CA LEU A 332 1.69 1.19 8.44
C LEU A 332 1.17 1.03 9.87
N LEU A 333 2.04 0.87 10.88
CA LEU A 333 1.64 0.90 12.29
C LEU A 333 1.16 2.31 12.70
N ASN A 334 1.91 3.34 12.33
CA ASN A 334 1.45 4.73 12.54
C ASN A 334 0.18 5.02 11.74
N THR A 335 0.09 4.57 10.49
CA THR A 335 -1.13 4.71 9.67
C THR A 335 -2.33 4.05 10.33
N LEU A 336 -2.17 2.86 10.92
CA LEU A 336 -3.21 2.16 11.67
C LEU A 336 -3.64 2.89 12.95
N ASN A 337 -2.68 3.49 13.66
CA ASN A 337 -2.98 4.32 14.83
C ASN A 337 -3.88 5.51 14.44
N GLU A 338 -3.56 6.19 13.33
CA GLU A 338 -4.41 7.27 12.82
C GLU A 338 -5.75 6.77 12.29
N ALA A 339 -5.79 5.62 11.59
CA ALA A 339 -7.02 4.98 11.14
C ALA A 339 -7.98 4.72 12.31
N TYR A 340 -7.46 4.20 13.42
CA TYR A 340 -8.24 3.95 14.63
C TYR A 340 -8.86 5.24 15.18
N LYS A 341 -8.09 6.34 15.24
CA LYS A 341 -8.59 7.65 15.71
C LYS A 341 -9.66 8.22 14.77
N VAL A 342 -9.43 8.15 13.45
CA VAL A 342 -10.42 8.55 12.44
C VAL A 342 -11.74 7.79 12.62
N MET A 343 -11.68 6.50 12.97
CA MET A 343 -12.87 5.70 13.22
C MET A 343 -13.57 6.06 14.52
N GLN A 344 -12.82 6.27 15.61
CA GLN A 344 -13.38 6.68 16.90
C GLN A 344 -14.09 8.04 16.81
N LEU A 345 -13.54 9.00 16.06
CA LEU A 345 -14.19 10.31 15.84
C LEU A 345 -15.53 10.20 15.10
N GLN A 346 -15.75 9.10 14.37
CA GLN A 346 -17.01 8.80 13.69
C GLN A 346 -17.93 7.88 14.52
N GLY A 347 -17.56 7.53 15.75
CA GLY A 347 -18.30 6.58 16.59
C GLY A 347 -18.21 5.13 16.12
N ALA A 348 -17.31 4.82 15.19
CA ALA A 348 -17.03 3.48 14.69
C ALA A 348 -15.83 2.85 15.43
N ARG A 349 -15.75 1.52 15.43
CA ARG A 349 -14.65 0.78 16.06
C ARG A 349 -13.83 0.08 14.98
N LEU A 350 -12.52 0.28 15.03
CA LEU A 350 -11.56 -0.50 14.25
C LEU A 350 -10.90 -1.52 15.19
N SER A 351 -11.21 -2.80 15.03
CA SER A 351 -10.64 -3.85 15.88
C SER A 351 -9.18 -4.15 15.48
N PRO A 352 -8.34 -4.67 16.40
CA PRO A 352 -6.96 -5.05 16.06
C PRO A 352 -6.88 -6.04 14.89
N PHE A 353 -7.80 -7.02 14.82
CA PHE A 353 -7.82 -7.97 13.71
C PHE A 353 -8.22 -7.32 12.38
N LYS A 354 -9.16 -6.37 12.38
CA LYS A 354 -9.49 -5.59 11.18
C LYS A 354 -8.33 -4.71 10.75
N SER A 355 -7.62 -4.10 11.71
CA SER A 355 -6.40 -3.35 11.44
C SER A 355 -5.33 -4.20 10.77
N LEU A 356 -5.05 -5.41 11.29
CA LEU A 356 -4.08 -6.31 10.67
C LEU A 356 -4.54 -6.71 9.26
N TYR A 357 -5.81 -7.04 9.09
CA TYR A 357 -6.39 -7.35 7.78
C TYR A 357 -6.15 -6.21 6.80
N LEU A 358 -6.51 -4.97 7.13
CA LEU A 358 -6.33 -3.81 6.24
C LEU A 358 -4.87 -3.56 5.85
N ALA A 359 -3.93 -3.80 6.76
CA ALA A 359 -2.50 -3.64 6.51
C ALA A 359 -1.85 -4.83 5.76
N THR A 360 -2.56 -5.96 5.64
CA THR A 360 -2.06 -7.19 5.00
C THR A 360 -3.06 -7.71 3.96
N LEU A 361 -3.86 -8.74 4.27
CA LEU A 361 -4.75 -9.41 3.32
C LEU A 361 -5.77 -8.47 2.63
N GLY A 362 -6.27 -7.47 3.34
CA GLY A 362 -7.15 -6.42 2.80
C GLY A 362 -6.44 -5.56 1.75
N GLY A 363 -5.20 -5.16 2.03
CA GLY A 363 -4.34 -4.50 1.04
C GLY A 363 -4.06 -5.41 -0.16
N ALA A 364 -3.77 -6.69 0.06
CA ALA A 364 -3.57 -7.66 -1.03
C ALA A 364 -4.82 -7.80 -1.90
N ARG A 365 -6.02 -7.89 -1.29
CA ARG A 365 -7.30 -7.94 -2.00
C ARG A 365 -7.59 -6.65 -2.77
N ALA A 366 -7.30 -5.49 -2.19
CA ALA A 366 -7.41 -4.19 -2.86
C ALA A 366 -6.52 -4.12 -4.10
N LEU A 367 -5.34 -4.73 -4.04
CA LEU A 367 -4.41 -4.83 -5.17
C LEU A 367 -4.61 -6.10 -6.02
N SER A 368 -5.63 -6.92 -5.77
CA SER A 368 -5.83 -8.21 -6.47
C SER A 368 -4.56 -9.08 -6.53
N LEU A 369 -3.88 -9.19 -5.39
CA LEU A 369 -2.65 -9.97 -5.15
C LEU A 369 -2.81 -10.98 -4.01
N ASP A 370 -4.03 -11.20 -3.52
CA ASP A 370 -4.34 -12.07 -2.38
C ASP A 370 -4.15 -13.57 -2.66
N ASP A 371 -3.95 -13.96 -3.92
CA ASP A 371 -3.48 -15.29 -4.33
C ASP A 371 -1.96 -15.47 -4.17
N ARG A 372 -1.22 -14.39 -3.89
CA ARG A 372 0.25 -14.39 -3.80
C ARG A 372 0.78 -13.93 -2.45
N ILE A 373 0.17 -12.92 -1.83
CA ILE A 373 0.67 -12.25 -0.61
C ILE A 373 -0.47 -11.85 0.33
N GLY A 374 -0.14 -11.25 1.47
CA GLY A 374 -1.11 -10.72 2.45
C GLY A 374 -1.61 -11.75 3.47
N SER A 375 -1.36 -13.04 3.24
CA SER A 375 -1.51 -14.11 4.25
C SER A 375 -0.28 -15.01 4.26
N LEU A 376 -0.16 -15.86 5.28
CA LEU A 376 0.92 -16.84 5.42
C LEU A 376 0.48 -18.25 4.98
N GLN A 377 -0.51 -18.36 4.09
CA GLN A 377 -0.97 -19.66 3.58
C GLN A 377 0.10 -20.34 2.72
N PRO A 378 0.22 -21.68 2.76
CA PRO A 378 1.09 -22.42 1.85
C PRO A 378 0.81 -22.07 0.38
N GLY A 379 1.87 -21.82 -0.39
CA GLY A 379 1.82 -21.40 -1.79
C GLY A 379 2.08 -19.91 -2.01
N ASN A 380 1.81 -19.06 -1.00
CA ASN A 380 2.10 -17.63 -1.05
C ASN A 380 3.60 -17.36 -1.14
N ASP A 381 3.95 -16.21 -1.73
CA ASP A 381 5.30 -15.67 -1.67
C ASP A 381 5.62 -15.35 -0.19
N ALA A 382 6.84 -15.67 0.24
CA ALA A 382 7.24 -15.51 1.64
C ALA A 382 7.69 -14.07 1.94
N ASP A 383 6.74 -13.15 1.91
CA ASP A 383 6.88 -11.76 2.36
C ASP A 383 6.29 -11.64 3.77
N PHE A 384 7.14 -11.45 4.79
CA PHE A 384 6.74 -11.45 6.19
C PHE A 384 7.63 -10.57 7.05
N LEU A 385 7.13 -10.23 8.23
CA LEU A 385 7.82 -9.40 9.21
C LEU A 385 8.09 -10.18 10.48
N VAL A 386 9.11 -9.75 11.21
CA VAL A 386 9.33 -10.09 12.61
C VAL A 386 9.15 -8.82 13.42
N LEU A 387 8.08 -8.74 14.20
CA LEU A 387 7.77 -7.60 15.06
C LEU A 387 8.27 -7.85 16.48
N ASP A 388 9.06 -6.91 17.03
CA ASP A 388 9.70 -7.02 18.34
C ASP A 388 8.79 -6.50 19.45
N TYR A 389 8.42 -7.38 20.40
CA TYR A 389 7.62 -7.00 21.57
C TYR A 389 8.36 -6.04 22.50
N LYS A 390 9.70 -6.02 22.44
CA LYS A 390 10.57 -5.23 23.30
C LYS A 390 11.23 -4.07 22.56
N ALA A 391 10.64 -3.65 21.44
CA ALA A 391 11.15 -2.58 20.60
C ALA A 391 11.39 -1.25 21.36
N THR A 392 10.60 -0.98 22.40
CA THR A 392 10.81 0.10 23.34
C THR A 392 10.51 -0.36 24.77
N ALA A 393 11.04 0.34 25.77
CA ALA A 393 10.79 0.03 27.18
C ALA A 393 9.30 0.13 27.56
N LEU A 394 8.56 1.08 26.97
CA LEU A 394 7.12 1.23 27.21
C LEU A 394 6.33 0.08 26.57
N MET A 395 6.72 -0.36 25.37
CA MET A 395 6.10 -1.51 24.72
C MET A 395 6.32 -2.79 25.51
N ASP A 396 7.56 -3.06 25.95
CA ASP A 396 7.88 -4.23 26.79
C ASP A 396 7.01 -4.26 28.06
N TYR A 397 6.97 -3.12 28.78
CA TYR A 397 6.13 -2.99 29.96
C TYR A 397 4.65 -3.23 29.66
N ARG A 398 4.11 -2.65 28.58
CA ARG A 398 2.69 -2.81 28.27
C ARG A 398 2.37 -4.22 27.79
N ILE A 399 3.19 -4.87 26.97
CA ILE A 399 2.93 -6.24 26.49
C ILE A 399 2.90 -7.23 27.65
N GLN A 400 3.71 -7.05 28.69
CA GLN A 400 3.65 -7.88 29.91
C GLN A 400 2.31 -7.80 30.66
N GLN A 401 1.49 -6.77 30.38
CA GLN A 401 0.14 -6.63 30.94
C GLN A 401 -0.95 -7.15 30.00
N SER A 402 -0.59 -7.60 28.79
CA SER A 402 -1.57 -8.11 27.82
C SER A 402 -1.98 -9.52 28.18
N SER A 403 -3.29 -9.78 28.20
CA SER A 403 -3.85 -11.11 28.53
C SER A 403 -4.21 -11.94 27.30
N SER A 404 -4.18 -11.33 26.11
CA SER A 404 -4.64 -11.92 24.86
C SER A 404 -3.86 -11.38 23.64
N ILE A 405 -4.04 -12.06 22.50
CA ILE A 405 -3.40 -11.65 21.25
C ILE A 405 -3.99 -10.35 20.69
N ASP A 406 -5.29 -10.07 20.89
CA ASP A 406 -5.90 -8.81 20.43
C ASP A 406 -5.36 -7.60 21.20
N GLU A 407 -5.15 -7.74 22.52
CA GLU A 407 -4.47 -6.71 23.31
C GLU A 407 -3.02 -6.50 22.84
N THR A 408 -2.28 -7.58 22.63
CA THR A 408 -0.88 -7.51 22.15
C THR A 408 -0.79 -6.83 20.78
N LEU A 409 -1.67 -7.21 19.85
CA LEU A 409 -1.74 -6.61 18.53
C LEU A 409 -2.08 -5.12 18.59
N PHE A 410 -3.02 -4.73 19.46
CA PHE A 410 -3.36 -3.32 19.65
C PHE A 410 -2.20 -2.51 20.21
N VAL A 411 -1.38 -3.08 21.10
CA VAL A 411 -0.17 -2.43 21.61
C VAL A 411 0.83 -2.19 20.48
N LEU A 412 1.09 -3.20 19.64
CA LEU A 412 1.97 -3.06 18.47
C LEU A 412 1.49 -1.98 17.51
N MET A 413 0.18 -1.90 17.26
CA MET A 413 -0.40 -0.93 16.33
C MET A 413 -0.46 0.50 16.85
N THR A 414 -0.57 0.69 18.17
CA THR A 414 -0.75 2.02 18.76
C THR A 414 0.54 2.63 19.30
N LEU A 415 1.48 1.80 19.76
CA LEU A 415 2.77 2.24 20.30
C LEU A 415 3.96 1.94 19.38
N GLY A 416 3.74 1.13 18.34
CA GLY A 416 4.80 0.71 17.43
C GLY A 416 5.09 1.72 16.33
N ASP A 417 6.33 1.69 15.86
CA ASP A 417 6.86 2.45 14.74
C ASP A 417 7.93 1.63 14.00
N ASP A 418 8.82 2.25 13.24
CA ASP A 418 9.93 1.57 12.54
C ASP A 418 10.77 0.70 13.48
N ARG A 419 10.91 1.06 14.76
CA ARG A 419 11.68 0.26 15.73
C ARG A 419 11.00 -1.06 16.02
N THR A 420 9.69 -1.17 15.85
CA THR A 420 8.94 -2.42 16.06
C THR A 420 9.28 -3.47 15.02
N VAL A 421 9.70 -3.06 13.82
CA VAL A 421 10.12 -3.98 12.77
C VAL A 421 11.56 -4.42 13.03
N ARG A 422 11.73 -5.66 13.52
CA ARG A 422 13.05 -6.25 13.75
C ARG A 422 13.70 -6.66 12.44
N GLN A 423 12.94 -7.37 11.60
CA GLN A 423 13.37 -7.87 10.30
C GLN A 423 12.20 -7.86 9.32
N THR A 424 12.53 -7.61 8.06
CA THR A 424 11.60 -7.67 6.92
C THR A 424 12.13 -8.67 5.91
N PHE A 425 11.26 -9.57 5.49
CA PHE A 425 11.55 -10.61 4.51
C PHE A 425 10.76 -10.37 3.23
N ALA A 426 11.42 -10.55 2.08
CA ALA A 426 10.80 -10.56 0.77
C ALA A 426 11.27 -11.79 0.00
N ALA A 427 10.33 -12.55 -0.57
CA ALA A 427 10.58 -13.83 -1.23
C ALA A 427 11.49 -14.75 -0.39
N GLY A 428 11.26 -14.82 0.92
CA GLY A 428 12.00 -15.65 1.86
C GLY A 428 13.43 -15.19 2.17
N ARG A 429 13.84 -13.99 1.71
CA ARG A 429 15.15 -13.40 2.00
C ARG A 429 14.99 -12.24 2.96
N CYS A 430 15.86 -12.17 3.98
CA CYS A 430 15.93 -11.01 4.86
C CYS A 430 16.46 -9.81 4.03
N VAL A 431 15.63 -8.79 3.86
CA VAL A 431 15.95 -7.57 3.08
C VAL A 431 16.10 -6.33 3.95
N HIS A 432 15.72 -6.42 5.23
CA HIS A 432 16.03 -5.43 6.26
C HIS A 432 16.21 -6.11 7.61
N GLN A 433 17.15 -5.60 8.41
CA GLN A 433 17.36 -5.97 9.80
C GLN A 433 17.83 -4.73 10.56
N ARG A 434 17.15 -4.42 11.68
CA ARG A 434 17.44 -3.28 12.55
C ARG A 434 18.77 -3.44 13.30
#